data_AF-A0A379WHE0-F1
#
_entry.id   AF-A0A379WHE0-F1
#
_cell.length_a   1.000
_cell.length_b   1.000
_cell.length_c   1.000
_cell.angle_alpha   90.00
_cell.angle_beta   90.00
_cell.angle_gamma   90.00
#
_symmetry.space_group_name_H-M   'P 1'
#
loop_
_entity.id
_entity.type
_entity.pdbx_description
1 polymer ?
#
loop_
_entity_poly.entity_id
_entity_poly.type
_entity_poly.pdbx_seq_one_letter_code
_entity_poly.pdbx_strand_id
1 'polypeptide(L)'
;MCGKPVQIITNYLPLANYLIDQEHDSVIIMGGQYNKSQSITLSPQGSENSLYAGHWMFTSGKGLTADGLYKTDMLTAMAEQKMLSVVGKLVALVDSSKIGERAGMLFSRADQIAMLITGKNANPQVLQQLEAQGVSILRV
;
A
#
# COMPACT_ATOMS: atom_id res chain seq x y z
N MET A 1 6.26 -16.33 -7.25
CA MET A 1 5.19 -16.51 -6.24
C MET A 1 4.13 -17.49 -6.75
N CYS A 2 3.79 -18.55 -6.00
CA CYS A 2 2.79 -19.56 -6.41
C CYS A 2 2.99 -20.09 -7.84
N GLY A 3 4.23 -20.32 -8.26
CA GLY A 3 4.58 -20.83 -9.61
C GLY A 3 4.42 -19.82 -10.76
N LYS A 4 4.07 -18.55 -10.49
CA LYS A 4 3.99 -17.49 -11.50
C LYS A 4 5.14 -16.49 -11.35
N PRO A 5 5.72 -16.02 -12.49
CA PRO A 5 6.67 -14.91 -12.47
C PRO A 5 5.93 -13.63 -12.05
N VAL A 6 6.41 -12.98 -11.00
CA VAL A 6 5.85 -11.72 -10.50
C VAL A 6 7.01 -10.77 -10.28
N GLN A 7 6.98 -9.61 -10.90
CA GLN A 7 7.93 -8.53 -10.62
C GLN A 7 7.44 -7.74 -9.41
N ILE A 8 8.33 -7.48 -8.47
CA ILE A 8 8.04 -6.66 -7.29
C ILE A 8 8.82 -5.37 -7.37
N ILE A 9 8.12 -4.25 -7.27
CA ILE A 9 8.72 -2.91 -7.21
C ILE A 9 8.54 -2.40 -5.79
N THR A 10 9.65 -2.07 -5.11
CA THR A 10 9.60 -1.63 -3.71
C THR A 10 10.63 -0.54 -3.43
N ASN A 11 10.27 0.42 -2.59
CA ASN A 11 11.22 1.37 -1.99
C ASN A 11 11.54 0.98 -0.55
N TYR A 12 10.91 -0.05 0.00
CA TYR A 12 11.12 -0.51 1.36
C TYR A 12 12.24 -1.54 1.38
N LEU A 13 13.39 -1.12 1.88
CA LEU A 13 14.64 -1.88 1.83
C LEU A 13 14.55 -3.23 2.58
N PRO A 14 13.86 -3.34 3.74
CA PRO A 14 13.67 -4.63 4.40
C PRO A 14 12.93 -5.66 3.54
N LEU A 15 11.93 -5.24 2.76
CA LEU A 15 11.25 -6.14 1.82
C LEU A 15 12.16 -6.52 0.66
N ALA A 16 12.94 -5.57 0.13
CA ALA A 16 13.90 -5.86 -0.94
C ALA A 16 14.94 -6.91 -0.49
N ASN A 17 15.53 -6.71 0.69
CA ASN A 17 16.50 -7.65 1.25
C ASN A 17 15.88 -9.03 1.47
N TYR A 18 14.68 -9.09 2.07
CA TYR A 18 13.96 -10.35 2.25
C TYR A 18 13.74 -11.08 0.91
N LEU A 19 13.31 -10.37 -0.14
CA LEU A 19 13.08 -10.98 -1.45
C LEU A 19 14.38 -11.49 -2.11
N ILE A 20 15.48 -10.77 -1.94
CA ILE A 20 16.82 -11.21 -2.40
C ILE A 20 17.24 -12.48 -1.66
N ASP A 21 17.11 -12.49 -0.33
CA ASP A 21 17.46 -13.65 0.52
C ASP A 21 16.57 -14.87 0.22
N GLN A 22 15.35 -14.66 -0.28
CA GLN A 22 14.45 -15.71 -0.74
C GLN A 22 14.63 -16.05 -2.23
N GLU A 23 15.70 -15.59 -2.87
CA GLU A 23 16.03 -15.85 -4.28
C GLU A 23 14.89 -15.51 -5.25
N HIS A 24 14.10 -14.46 -4.96
CA HIS A 24 13.01 -14.05 -5.83
C HIS A 24 13.55 -13.44 -7.14
N ASP A 25 13.16 -14.02 -8.28
CA ASP A 25 13.77 -13.76 -9.60
C ASP A 25 13.72 -12.29 -10.07
N SER A 26 12.72 -11.51 -9.65
CA SER A 26 12.47 -10.17 -10.21
C SER A 26 12.05 -9.15 -9.16
N VAL A 27 13.04 -8.40 -8.68
CA VAL A 27 12.86 -7.27 -7.74
C VAL A 27 13.44 -6.00 -8.35
N ILE A 28 12.64 -4.95 -8.45
CA ILE A 28 13.08 -3.58 -8.74
C ILE A 28 13.09 -2.82 -7.42
N ILE A 29 14.29 -2.38 -7.02
CA ILE A 29 14.45 -1.50 -5.85
C ILE A 29 14.44 -0.07 -6.36
N MET A 30 13.48 0.73 -5.90
CA MET A 30 13.44 2.15 -6.22
C MET A 30 14.69 2.84 -5.65
N GLY A 31 15.45 3.50 -6.52
CA GLY A 31 16.63 4.27 -6.11
C GLY A 31 16.28 5.59 -5.43
N GLY A 32 17.29 6.22 -4.82
CA GLY A 32 17.16 7.54 -4.19
C GLY A 32 17.93 7.63 -2.88
N GLN A 33 17.60 8.65 -2.08
CA GLN A 33 18.20 8.82 -0.76
C GLN A 33 17.57 7.83 0.23
N TYR A 34 18.40 7.06 0.93
CA TYR A 34 17.93 6.17 1.98
C TYR A 34 17.59 6.94 3.25
N ASN A 35 16.38 6.71 3.78
CA ASN A 35 15.95 7.22 5.07
C ASN A 35 15.97 6.09 6.10
N LYS A 36 16.85 6.22 7.11
CA LYS A 36 17.03 5.20 8.14
C LYS A 36 15.81 4.99 9.04
N SER A 37 15.06 6.04 9.40
CA SER A 37 13.95 5.92 10.36
C SER A 37 12.76 5.16 9.79
N GLN A 38 12.51 5.29 8.48
CA GLN A 38 11.46 4.55 7.78
C GLN A 38 11.98 3.33 7.01
N SER A 39 13.30 3.18 6.87
CA SER A 39 13.94 2.13 6.07
C SER A 39 13.46 2.10 4.61
N ILE A 40 13.19 3.27 4.05
CA ILE A 40 12.76 3.45 2.66
C ILE A 40 13.78 4.26 1.86
N THR A 41 13.80 4.06 0.54
CA THR A 41 14.42 4.97 -0.41
C THR A 41 13.44 6.04 -0.86
N LEU A 42 13.95 7.25 -1.03
CA LEU A 42 13.19 8.42 -1.47
C LEU A 42 13.78 8.95 -2.76
N SER A 43 13.03 8.77 -3.85
CA SER A 43 13.45 9.28 -5.14
C SER A 43 13.32 10.82 -5.17
N PRO A 44 14.31 11.53 -5.75
CA PRO A 44 14.29 12.99 -5.88
C PRO A 44 12.98 13.52 -6.48
N GLN A 45 12.59 14.75 -6.14
CA GLN A 45 11.43 15.38 -6.77
C GLN A 45 11.66 15.52 -8.29
N GLY A 46 10.65 15.18 -9.10
CA GLY A 46 10.76 15.20 -10.56
C GLY A 46 11.49 14.00 -11.18
N SER A 47 11.91 13.01 -10.39
CA SER A 47 12.30 11.71 -10.96
C SER A 47 11.07 11.01 -11.54
N GLU A 48 11.20 10.57 -12.79
CA GLU A 48 10.16 9.98 -13.64
C GLU A 48 9.55 8.71 -12.98
N ASN A 49 8.50 8.88 -12.17
CA ASN A 49 7.64 7.75 -11.78
C ASN A 49 6.99 7.10 -13.01
N SER A 50 6.99 7.78 -14.17
CA SER A 50 6.45 7.33 -15.46
C SER A 50 7.10 6.05 -16.00
N LEU A 51 8.27 5.66 -15.48
CA LEU A 51 9.01 4.48 -15.95
C LEU A 51 8.45 3.14 -15.45
N TYR A 52 7.57 3.15 -14.44
CA TYR A 52 7.08 1.94 -13.80
C TYR A 52 5.55 1.89 -13.83
N ALA A 53 4.98 0.87 -14.47
CA ALA A 53 3.54 0.59 -14.46
C ALA A 53 3.25 -0.60 -13.55
N GLY A 54 2.65 -0.34 -12.40
CA GLY A 54 2.22 -1.38 -11.47
C GLY A 54 0.80 -1.87 -11.78
N HIS A 55 0.58 -3.18 -11.80
CA HIS A 55 -0.79 -3.72 -11.87
C HIS A 55 -1.51 -3.57 -10.53
N TRP A 56 -0.79 -3.85 -9.44
CA TRP A 56 -1.30 -3.85 -8.08
C TRP A 56 -0.30 -3.19 -7.15
N MET A 57 -0.80 -2.35 -6.25
CA MET A 57 -0.05 -1.76 -5.15
C MET A 57 -0.67 -2.28 -3.86
N PHE A 58 0.16 -2.82 -2.99
CA PHE A 58 -0.25 -3.27 -1.67
C PHE A 58 0.28 -2.28 -0.64
N THR A 59 -0.58 -1.83 0.25
CA THR A 59 -0.18 -0.94 1.34
C THR A 59 -0.95 -1.26 2.62
N SER A 60 -0.46 -0.73 3.74
CA SER A 60 -1.12 -0.82 5.04
C SER A 60 -1.44 0.56 5.59
N GLY A 61 -2.36 0.60 6.56
CA GLY A 61 -2.76 1.82 7.26
C GLY A 61 -2.72 1.69 8.78
N LYS A 62 -2.85 2.85 9.43
CA LYS A 62 -3.07 2.98 10.86
C LYS A 62 -4.57 3.02 11.21
N GLY A 63 -5.41 3.41 10.26
CA GLY A 63 -6.86 3.41 10.39
C GLY A 63 -7.52 3.34 9.02
N LEU A 64 -8.77 2.90 8.96
CA LEU A 64 -9.58 2.90 7.74
C LEU A 64 -11.03 3.22 8.11
N THR A 65 -11.58 4.28 7.53
CA THR A 65 -13.01 4.62 7.65
C THR A 65 -13.69 4.55 6.28
N ALA A 66 -14.98 4.85 6.24
CA ALA A 66 -15.69 5.07 4.98
C ALA A 66 -15.09 6.18 4.11
N ASP A 67 -14.30 7.11 4.67
CA ASP A 67 -13.63 8.16 3.89
C ASP A 67 -12.40 7.61 3.16
N GLY A 68 -11.75 6.58 3.72
CA GLY A 68 -10.56 5.96 3.15
C GLY A 68 -9.48 5.59 4.18
N LEU A 69 -8.28 5.33 3.66
CA LEU A 69 -7.14 4.79 4.39
C LEU A 69 -6.34 5.91 5.05
N TYR A 70 -6.00 5.74 6.33
CA TYR A 70 -5.22 6.69 7.11
C TYR A 70 -3.81 6.16 7.42
N LYS A 71 -2.83 7.06 7.38
CA LYS A 71 -1.42 6.81 7.75
C LYS A 71 -0.92 7.90 8.68
N THR A 72 0.05 7.57 9.54
CA THR A 72 0.66 8.53 10.48
C THR A 72 2.02 9.04 9.99
N ASP A 73 2.77 8.24 9.23
CA ASP A 73 4.08 8.64 8.73
C ASP A 73 3.96 9.39 7.40
N MET A 74 4.21 10.69 7.43
CA MET A 74 4.07 11.57 6.27
C MET A 74 5.04 11.19 5.15
N LEU A 75 6.27 10.80 5.49
CA LEU A 75 7.32 10.53 4.51
C LEU A 75 7.01 9.29 3.69
N THR A 76 6.57 8.22 4.36
CA THR A 76 6.08 6.99 3.75
C THR A 76 4.84 7.27 2.91
N ALA A 77 3.87 8.02 3.43
CA ALA A 77 2.68 8.40 2.69
C ALA A 77 3.04 9.15 1.39
N MET A 78 3.95 10.12 1.43
CA MET A 78 4.40 10.85 0.24
C MET A 78 5.12 9.96 -0.77
N ALA A 79 5.98 9.04 -0.29
CA ALA A 79 6.69 8.10 -1.16
C ALA A 79 5.72 7.11 -1.84
N GLU A 80 4.68 6.67 -1.14
CA GLU A 80 3.65 5.79 -1.68
C GLU A 80 2.68 6.50 -2.61
N GLN A 81 2.31 7.76 -2.35
CA GLN A 81 1.46 8.56 -3.26
C GLN A 81 2.06 8.66 -4.65
N LYS A 82 3.38 8.77 -4.73
CA LYS A 82 4.15 8.73 -5.98
C LYS A 82 3.98 7.42 -6.74
N MET A 83 3.88 6.29 -6.05
CA MET A 83 3.63 4.98 -6.68
C MET A 83 2.16 4.82 -7.08
N LEU A 84 1.25 5.35 -6.25
CA LEU A 84 -0.18 5.30 -6.49
C LEU A 84 -0.57 5.99 -7.80
N SER A 85 0.15 7.03 -8.22
CA SER A 85 -0.12 7.71 -9.49
C SER A 85 0.20 6.88 -10.74
N VAL A 86 0.89 5.74 -10.60
CA VAL A 86 1.34 4.88 -11.72
C VAL A 86 0.92 3.41 -11.55
N VAL A 87 -0.06 3.16 -10.67
CA VAL A 87 -0.63 1.82 -10.46
C VAL A 87 -2.07 1.72 -10.95
N GLY A 88 -2.45 0.57 -11.49
CA GLY A 88 -3.82 0.29 -11.89
C GLY A 88 -4.79 0.07 -10.72
N LYS A 89 -4.36 -0.62 -9.66
CA LYS A 89 -5.24 -0.99 -8.52
C LYS A 89 -4.52 -0.92 -7.18
N LEU A 90 -5.18 -0.29 -6.21
CA LEU A 90 -4.74 -0.22 -4.82
C LEU A 90 -5.41 -1.29 -3.96
N VAL A 91 -4.61 -2.03 -3.20
CA VAL A 91 -5.06 -3.00 -2.20
C VAL A 91 -4.59 -2.55 -0.82
N ALA A 92 -5.54 -2.36 0.10
CA ALA A 92 -5.26 -2.01 1.48
C ALA A 92 -5.31 -3.27 2.36
N LEU A 93 -4.26 -3.52 3.14
CA LEU A 93 -4.24 -4.53 4.20
C LEU A 93 -4.36 -3.84 5.55
N VAL A 94 -5.49 -4.07 6.22
CA VAL A 94 -5.82 -3.37 7.47
C VAL A 94 -6.36 -4.36 8.49
N ASP A 95 -5.71 -4.44 9.64
CA ASP A 95 -6.18 -5.27 10.75
C ASP A 95 -7.59 -4.87 11.22
N SER A 96 -8.37 -5.84 11.71
CA SER A 96 -9.75 -5.62 12.16
C SER A 96 -9.86 -4.49 13.19
N SER A 97 -8.88 -4.38 14.09
CA SER A 97 -8.87 -3.37 15.17
C SER A 97 -8.72 -1.93 14.67
N LYS A 98 -8.36 -1.74 13.40
CA LYS A 98 -8.16 -0.41 12.78
C LYS A 98 -9.33 0.03 11.90
N ILE A 99 -10.34 -0.82 11.74
CA ILE A 99 -11.52 -0.53 10.91
C ILE A 99 -12.49 0.36 11.72
N GLY A 100 -12.73 1.57 11.24
CA GLY A 100 -13.46 2.64 11.93
C GLY A 100 -12.54 3.71 12.53
N GLU A 101 -11.24 3.47 12.56
CA GLU A 101 -10.28 4.37 13.20
C GLU A 101 -9.79 5.47 12.26
N ARG A 102 -9.75 6.71 12.76
CA ARG A 102 -9.07 7.84 12.10
C ARG A 102 -7.75 8.11 12.80
N ALA A 103 -6.64 7.74 12.17
CA ALA A 103 -5.31 7.87 12.76
C ALA A 103 -4.31 8.50 11.78
N GLY A 104 -4.05 9.80 11.96
CA GLY A 104 -3.12 10.57 11.13
C GLY A 104 -3.81 11.24 9.94
N MET A 105 -3.16 11.21 8.78
CA MET A 105 -3.64 11.84 7.56
C MET A 105 -4.38 10.85 6.66
N LEU A 106 -5.38 11.34 5.94
CA LEU A 106 -6.05 10.58 4.88
C LEU A 106 -5.04 10.40 3.73
N PHE A 107 -4.60 9.15 3.54
CA PHE A 107 -3.66 8.77 2.49
C PHE A 107 -4.38 8.55 1.16
N SER A 108 -5.46 7.77 1.17
CA SER A 108 -6.22 7.46 -0.04
C SER A 108 -7.69 7.43 0.30
N ARG A 109 -8.52 7.97 -0.60
CA ARG A 109 -9.96 7.93 -0.44
C ARG A 109 -10.49 6.52 -0.71
N ALA A 110 -11.65 6.19 -0.15
CA ALA A 110 -12.27 4.88 -0.34
C ALA A 110 -12.50 4.55 -1.83
N ASP A 111 -12.90 5.53 -2.66
CA ASP A 111 -13.12 5.38 -4.11
C ASP A 111 -11.86 5.02 -4.91
N GLN A 112 -10.67 5.19 -4.33
CA GLN A 112 -9.39 4.81 -4.94
C GLN A 112 -8.92 3.40 -4.54
N ILE A 113 -9.56 2.78 -3.53
CA ILE A 113 -9.19 1.47 -3.02
C ILE A 113 -9.96 0.41 -3.81
N ALA A 114 -9.24 -0.40 -4.59
CA ALA A 114 -9.87 -1.49 -5.34
C ALA A 114 -10.25 -2.66 -4.43
N MET A 115 -9.43 -2.97 -3.44
CA MET A 115 -9.67 -4.08 -2.50
C MET A 115 -9.18 -3.77 -1.09
N LEU A 116 -9.95 -4.19 -0.10
CA LEU A 116 -9.58 -4.27 1.31
C LEU A 116 -9.38 -5.73 1.70
N ILE A 117 -8.23 -6.05 2.29
CA ILE A 117 -7.98 -7.30 2.99
C ILE A 117 -7.96 -7.01 4.49
N THR A 118 -8.87 -7.62 5.25
CA THR A 118 -9.00 -7.40 6.70
C THR A 118 -9.36 -8.69 7.43
N GLY A 119 -9.31 -8.68 8.76
CA GLY A 119 -9.67 -9.85 9.56
C GLY A 119 -11.19 -10.05 9.68
N LYS A 120 -11.61 -11.25 10.09
CA LYS A 120 -13.03 -11.59 10.29
C LYS A 120 -13.75 -10.75 11.35
N ASN A 121 -13.05 -10.05 12.23
CA ASN A 121 -13.67 -9.27 13.31
C ASN A 121 -13.83 -7.77 12.98
N ALA A 122 -13.56 -7.37 11.74
CA ALA A 122 -13.70 -5.99 11.28
C ALA A 122 -15.14 -5.46 11.43
N ASN A 123 -15.28 -4.17 11.75
CA ASN A 123 -16.57 -3.51 11.97
C ASN A 123 -17.45 -3.59 10.69
N PRO A 124 -18.57 -4.34 10.71
CA PRO A 124 -19.37 -4.61 9.52
C PRO A 124 -20.04 -3.35 8.93
N GLN A 125 -20.33 -2.33 9.75
CA GLN A 125 -20.94 -1.10 9.26
C GLN A 125 -19.99 -0.32 8.35
N VAL A 126 -18.71 -0.24 8.73
CA VAL A 126 -17.68 0.41 7.92
C VAL A 126 -17.42 -0.38 6.64
N LEU A 127 -17.38 -1.72 6.72
CA LEU A 127 -17.23 -2.57 5.55
C LEU A 127 -18.36 -2.34 4.54
N GLN A 128 -19.61 -2.28 4.99
CA GLN A 128 -20.76 -2.03 4.12
C GLN A 128 -20.66 -0.66 3.41
N GLN A 129 -20.18 0.37 4.11
CA GLN A 129 -19.97 1.70 3.52
C GLN A 129 -18.84 1.71 2.48
N LEU A 130 -17.80 0.89 2.65
CA LEU A 130 -16.73 0.73 1.68
C LEU A 130 -17.21 -0.05 0.45
N GLU A 131 -17.97 -1.13 0.64
CA GLU A 131 -18.56 -1.91 -0.47
C GLU A 131 -19.50 -1.05 -1.31
N ALA A 132 -20.31 -0.19 -0.67
CA ALA A 132 -21.19 0.76 -1.35
C ALA A 132 -20.42 1.77 -2.24
N GLN A 133 -19.13 1.97 -1.98
CA GLN A 133 -18.24 2.82 -2.80
C GLN A 133 -17.42 2.02 -3.82
N GLY A 134 -17.68 0.72 -3.96
CA GLY A 134 -17.03 -0.15 -4.95
C GLY A 134 -15.78 -0.88 -4.46
N VAL A 135 -15.46 -0.81 -3.16
CA VAL A 135 -14.31 -1.53 -2.60
C VAL A 135 -14.65 -3.02 -2.48
N SER A 136 -13.83 -3.88 -3.09
CA SER A 136 -13.95 -5.34 -2.88
C SER A 136 -13.38 -5.75 -1.53
N ILE A 137 -14.06 -6.59 -0.76
CA ILE A 137 -13.60 -6.97 0.60
C ILE A 137 -13.25 -8.45 0.68
N LEU A 138 -12.03 -8.75 1.15
CA LEU A 138 -11.57 -10.08 1.50
C LEU A 138 -11.35 -10.17 3.01
N ARG A 139 -12.04 -11.11 3.67
CA ARG A 139 -11.90 -11.36 5.10
C ARG A 139 -11.06 -12.62 5.34
N VAL A 140 -9.94 -12.48 6.05
CA VAL A 140 -9.01 -13.58 6.38
C VAL A 140 -9.10 -13.97 7.85
#